data_AF-A0AAW9EBM8-F1
#
_entry.id   AF-A0AAW9EBM8-F1
#
_cell.length_a   1.000
_cell.length_b   1.000
_cell.length_c   1.000
_cell.angle_alpha   90.00
_cell.angle_beta   90.00
_cell.angle_gamma   90.00
#
_symmetry.space_group_name_H-M   'P 1'
#
loop_
_entity.id
_entity.type
_entity.pdbx_description
1 polymer ?
#
loop_
_entity_poly.entity_id
_entity_poly.type
_entity_poly.pdbx_seq_one_letter_code
_entity_poly.pdbx_strand_id
1 'polypeptide(L)'
;PEARDIILSDAFLGYISFVEQINQSGTTLLYRAAIQALPAPTVQAVEHFQLNLQQNTLGRFVVSFAPSHPYYPLMKEEVRKQLHQEVIWPVMEGKNSLKPNQSAEEVIALRQILRNLNLLPQLAENEQEVATTIYDEPLIAAVKSFQAAHGLETDGII
;
A
#
# COMPACT_ATOMS: atom_id res chain seq x y z
N PRO A 1 -33.26 -1.25 -2.52
CA PRO A 1 -32.73 -2.56 -2.96
C PRO A 1 -32.20 -2.48 -4.41
N GLU A 2 -33.06 -2.13 -5.35
CA GLU A 2 -32.76 -2.15 -6.79
C GLU A 2 -31.61 -1.22 -7.21
N ALA A 3 -31.56 0.02 -6.69
CA ALA A 3 -30.47 0.96 -7.03
C ALA A 3 -29.08 0.45 -6.63
N ARG A 4 -28.97 -0.22 -5.47
CA ARG A 4 -27.71 -0.82 -5.02
C ARG A 4 -27.28 -1.95 -5.95
N ASP A 5 -28.23 -2.81 -6.35
CA ASP A 5 -27.94 -3.97 -7.18
C ASP A 5 -27.54 -3.56 -8.61
N ILE A 6 -28.12 -2.48 -9.14
CA ILE A 6 -27.69 -1.86 -10.40
C ILE A 6 -26.24 -1.36 -10.29
N ILE A 7 -25.91 -0.59 -9.25
CA ILE A 7 -24.56 -0.06 -9.04
C ILE A 7 -23.53 -1.18 -8.88
N LEU A 8 -23.85 -2.23 -8.13
CA LEU A 8 -22.96 -3.37 -7.94
C LEU A 8 -22.75 -4.15 -9.24
N SER A 9 -23.80 -4.30 -10.05
CA SER A 9 -23.72 -4.97 -11.34
C SER A 9 -22.88 -4.17 -12.33
N ASP A 10 -23.08 -2.85 -12.40
CA ASP A 10 -22.27 -1.94 -13.22
C ASP A 10 -20.80 -1.94 -12.80
N ALA A 11 -20.52 -1.79 -11.50
CA ALA A 11 -19.17 -1.84 -10.96
C ALA A 11 -18.49 -3.19 -11.26
N PHE A 12 -19.23 -4.30 -11.18
CA PHE A 12 -18.67 -5.62 -11.47
C PHE A 12 -18.42 -5.83 -12.97
N LEU A 13 -19.28 -5.33 -13.86
CA LEU A 13 -19.02 -5.31 -15.30
C LEU A 13 -17.76 -4.48 -15.62
N GLY A 14 -17.60 -3.31 -14.99
CA GLY A 14 -16.38 -2.51 -15.09
C GLY A 14 -15.14 -3.28 -14.61
N TYR A 15 -15.26 -4.01 -13.50
CA TYR A 15 -14.17 -4.84 -12.96
C TYR A 15 -13.80 -6.02 -13.86
N ILE A 16 -14.79 -6.68 -14.48
CA ILE A 16 -14.54 -7.73 -15.49
C ILE A 16 -13.70 -7.16 -16.63
N SER A 17 -14.12 -6.02 -17.20
CA SER A 17 -13.38 -5.35 -18.27
C SER A 17 -11.95 -5.00 -17.83
N PHE A 18 -11.78 -4.44 -16.63
CA PHE A 18 -10.47 -4.16 -16.07
C PHE A 18 -9.56 -5.40 -16.06
N VAL A 19 -10.04 -6.54 -15.56
CA VAL A 19 -9.24 -7.78 -15.48
C VAL A 19 -8.92 -8.36 -16.87
N GLU A 20 -9.85 -8.30 -17.83
CA GLU A 20 -9.58 -8.67 -19.23
C GLU A 20 -8.45 -7.81 -19.82
N GLN A 21 -8.46 -6.49 -19.56
CA GLN A 21 -7.44 -5.57 -20.04
C GLN A 21 -6.10 -5.74 -19.33
N ILE A 22 -6.07 -6.15 -18.07
CA ILE A 22 -4.81 -6.53 -17.38
C ILE A 22 -4.13 -7.68 -18.12
N ASN A 23 -4.89 -8.69 -18.56
CA ASN A 23 -4.34 -9.85 -19.27
C ASN A 23 -3.84 -9.51 -20.68
N GLN A 24 -4.42 -8.49 -21.33
CA GLN A 24 -4.06 -8.08 -22.70
C GLN A 24 -3.00 -6.98 -22.75
N SER A 25 -3.04 -6.03 -21.82
CA SER A 25 -2.26 -4.78 -21.87
C SER A 25 -1.93 -4.24 -20.46
N GLY A 26 -1.73 -5.13 -19.49
CA GLY A 26 -1.54 -4.76 -18.08
C GLY A 26 -0.39 -3.80 -17.81
N THR A 27 0.70 -3.84 -18.58
CA THR A 27 1.82 -2.89 -18.41
C THR A 27 1.40 -1.45 -18.72
N THR A 28 0.63 -1.24 -19.78
CA THR A 28 0.12 0.09 -20.12
C THR A 28 -0.93 0.53 -19.10
N LEU A 29 -1.82 -0.38 -18.71
CA LEU A 29 -2.93 -0.08 -17.81
C LEU A 29 -2.46 0.26 -16.38
N LEU A 30 -1.45 -0.46 -15.85
CA LEU A 30 -0.98 -0.31 -14.47
C LEU A 30 0.07 0.80 -14.29
N TYR A 31 0.83 1.13 -15.34
CA TYR A 31 2.01 2.00 -15.21
C TYR A 31 1.95 3.28 -16.03
N ARG A 32 0.86 3.54 -16.77
CA ARG A 32 0.66 4.82 -17.48
C ARG A 32 -0.22 5.76 -16.67
N ALA A 33 0.21 7.02 -16.57
CA ALA A 33 -0.52 8.06 -15.83
C ALA A 33 -1.82 8.54 -16.52
N ALA A 34 -2.06 8.15 -17.78
CA ALA A 34 -3.24 8.60 -18.52
C ALA A 34 -4.46 7.75 -18.16
N ILE A 35 -5.58 8.42 -17.85
CA ILE A 35 -6.88 7.77 -17.67
C ILE A 35 -7.25 7.07 -18.98
N GLN A 36 -7.26 5.73 -18.97
CA GLN A 36 -7.69 4.93 -20.09
C GLN A 36 -9.15 4.52 -19.88
N ALA A 37 -10.03 4.89 -20.80
CA ALA A 37 -11.39 4.38 -20.81
C ALA A 37 -11.36 2.86 -21.00
N LEU A 38 -12.02 2.13 -20.09
CA LEU A 38 -12.16 0.69 -20.21
C LEU A 38 -13.21 0.36 -21.28
N PRO A 39 -12.95 -0.59 -22.19
CA PRO A 39 -13.96 -1.05 -23.13
C PRO A 39 -15.08 -1.80 -22.39
N ALA A 40 -16.18 -2.09 -23.08
CA ALA A 40 -17.14 -3.05 -22.55
C ALA A 40 -16.48 -4.44 -22.39
N PRO A 41 -16.88 -5.24 -21.38
CA PRO A 41 -16.46 -6.63 -21.28
C PRO A 41 -16.76 -7.43 -22.54
N THR A 42 -16.00 -8.49 -22.78
CA THR A 42 -16.33 -9.42 -23.86
C THR A 42 -17.69 -10.07 -23.63
N VAL A 43 -18.38 -10.41 -24.74
CA VAL A 43 -19.67 -11.13 -24.67
C VAL A 43 -19.53 -12.42 -23.86
N GLN A 44 -18.43 -13.15 -24.06
CA GLN A 44 -18.13 -14.38 -23.34
C GLN A 44 -18.01 -14.14 -21.81
N ALA A 45 -17.35 -13.07 -21.38
CA ALA A 45 -17.23 -12.76 -19.96
C ALA A 45 -18.59 -12.40 -19.34
N VAL A 46 -19.45 -11.67 -20.07
CA VAL A 46 -20.83 -11.38 -19.64
C VAL A 46 -21.67 -12.66 -19.54
N GLU A 47 -21.55 -13.57 -20.51
CA GLU A 47 -22.21 -14.88 -20.47
C GLU A 47 -21.74 -15.71 -19.26
N HIS A 48 -20.45 -15.75 -18.98
CA HIS A 48 -19.93 -16.43 -17.79
C HIS A 48 -20.45 -15.82 -16.49
N PHE A 49 -20.58 -14.51 -16.41
CA PHE A 49 -21.20 -13.84 -15.27
C PHE A 49 -22.66 -14.26 -15.10
N GLN A 50 -23.46 -14.21 -16.17
CA GLN A 50 -24.87 -14.63 -16.16
C GLN A 50 -25.04 -16.11 -15.78
N LEU A 51 -24.20 -16.99 -16.31
CA LEU A 51 -24.21 -18.42 -15.97
C LEU A 51 -23.92 -18.66 -14.48
N ASN A 52 -22.94 -17.95 -13.91
CA ASN A 52 -22.62 -18.09 -12.49
C ASN A 52 -23.70 -17.51 -11.56
N LEU A 53 -24.47 -16.52 -12.02
CA LEU A 53 -25.68 -16.07 -11.35
C LEU A 53 -26.74 -17.17 -11.33
N GLN A 54 -27.03 -17.75 -12.49
CA GLN A 54 -28.05 -18.81 -12.64
C GLN A 54 -27.72 -20.08 -11.85
N GLN A 55 -26.43 -20.42 -11.77
CA GLN A 55 -25.94 -21.62 -11.09
C GLN A 55 -25.69 -21.43 -9.59
N ASN A 56 -25.99 -20.26 -9.02
CA ASN A 56 -25.68 -19.91 -7.63
C ASN A 56 -24.19 -20.04 -7.27
N THR A 57 -23.29 -19.82 -8.22
CA THR A 57 -21.83 -19.89 -8.05
C THR A 57 -21.15 -18.53 -8.06
N LEU A 58 -21.93 -17.43 -8.03
CA LEU A 58 -21.43 -16.05 -8.11
C LEU A 58 -20.31 -15.75 -7.11
N GLY A 59 -20.42 -16.18 -5.85
CA GLY A 59 -19.40 -15.90 -4.84
C GLY A 59 -18.03 -16.45 -5.22
N ARG A 60 -17.97 -17.70 -5.69
CA ARG A 60 -16.73 -18.33 -6.18
C ARG A 60 -16.22 -17.64 -7.45
N PHE A 61 -17.13 -17.25 -8.34
CA PHE A 61 -16.79 -16.53 -9.56
C PHE A 61 -16.14 -15.17 -9.25
N VAL A 62 -16.72 -14.37 -8.35
CA VAL A 62 -16.12 -13.09 -7.93
C VAL A 62 -14.74 -13.30 -7.32
N VAL A 63 -14.58 -14.30 -6.46
CA VAL A 63 -13.28 -14.62 -5.84
C VAL A 63 -12.23 -15.02 -6.88
N SER A 64 -12.61 -15.65 -8.00
CA SER A 64 -11.63 -16.04 -9.04
C SER A 64 -11.03 -14.86 -9.80
N PHE A 65 -11.56 -13.64 -9.68
CA PHE A 65 -10.94 -12.43 -10.24
C PHE A 65 -9.86 -11.82 -9.33
N ALA A 66 -9.64 -12.37 -8.14
CA ALA A 66 -8.54 -11.92 -7.29
C ALA A 66 -7.18 -12.33 -7.91
N PRO A 67 -6.11 -11.53 -7.72
CA PRO A 67 -4.77 -11.91 -8.13
C PRO A 67 -4.37 -13.30 -7.60
N SER A 68 -3.88 -14.18 -8.48
CA SER A 68 -3.53 -15.57 -8.17
C SER A 68 -2.10 -15.74 -7.62
N HIS A 69 -1.42 -14.65 -7.30
CA HIS A 69 -0.03 -14.68 -6.80
C HIS A 69 0.04 -15.10 -5.32
N PRO A 70 1.00 -15.94 -4.88
CA PRO A 70 1.11 -16.37 -3.48
C PRO A 70 1.23 -15.23 -2.46
N TYR A 71 1.78 -14.08 -2.87
CA TYR A 71 1.90 -12.89 -2.00
C TYR A 71 0.64 -12.02 -1.93
N TYR A 72 -0.34 -12.21 -2.82
CA TYR A 72 -1.59 -11.42 -2.79
C TYR A 72 -2.28 -11.42 -1.42
N PRO A 73 -2.52 -12.56 -0.74
CA PRO A 73 -3.14 -12.53 0.59
C PRO A 73 -2.31 -11.76 1.62
N LEU A 74 -0.97 -11.87 1.58
CA LEU A 74 -0.09 -11.15 2.50
C LEU A 74 -0.12 -9.64 2.24
N MET A 75 -0.03 -9.23 0.97
CA MET A 75 -0.10 -7.82 0.59
C MET A 75 -1.47 -7.20 0.88
N LYS A 76 -2.56 -7.93 0.61
CA LYS A 76 -3.92 -7.51 0.92
C LYS A 76 -4.08 -7.28 2.42
N GLU A 77 -3.56 -8.18 3.24
CA GLU A 77 -3.58 -8.06 4.68
C GLU A 77 -2.78 -6.85 5.17
N GLU A 78 -1.63 -6.58 4.55
CA GLU A 78 -0.81 -5.43 4.89
C GLU A 78 -1.47 -4.10 4.52
N VAL A 79 -2.04 -3.98 3.31
CA VAL A 79 -2.85 -2.81 2.91
C VAL A 79 -4.04 -2.63 3.86
N ARG A 80 -4.69 -3.71 4.26
CA ARG A 80 -5.79 -3.65 5.23
C ARG A 80 -5.31 -3.07 6.57
N LYS A 81 -4.17 -3.51 7.09
CA LYS A 81 -3.60 -2.94 8.32
C LYS A 81 -3.34 -1.45 8.17
N GLN A 82 -2.70 -1.03 7.08
CA GLN A 82 -2.39 0.38 6.81
C GLN A 82 -3.66 1.25 6.70
N LEU A 83 -4.72 0.75 6.06
CA LEU A 83 -6.00 1.47 5.95
C LEU A 83 -6.73 1.66 7.29
N HIS A 84 -6.45 0.82 8.30
CA HIS A 84 -7.04 0.93 9.63
C HIS A 84 -6.09 1.60 10.64
N GLN A 85 -4.89 2.00 10.24
CA GLN A 85 -3.98 2.74 11.12
C GLN A 85 -4.46 4.18 11.29
N GLU A 86 -4.72 4.57 12.53
CA GLU A 86 -5.06 5.96 12.90
C GLU A 86 -3.80 6.79 13.26
N VAL A 87 -2.64 6.37 12.75
CA VAL A 87 -1.37 7.03 13.03
C VAL A 87 -1.29 8.33 12.23
N ILE A 88 -1.09 9.45 12.92
CA ILE A 88 -0.70 10.71 12.29
C ILE A 88 0.80 10.59 11.94
N TRP A 89 1.10 10.44 10.67
CA TRP A 89 2.49 10.32 10.20
C TRP A 89 3.21 11.67 10.33
N PRO A 90 4.33 11.73 11.08
CA PRO A 90 5.20 12.91 11.11
C PRO A 90 5.77 13.19 9.72
N VAL A 91 6.06 14.47 9.46
CA VAL A 91 6.65 14.92 8.21
C VAL A 91 8.02 15.51 8.51
N MET A 92 9.04 15.03 7.78
CA MET A 92 10.36 15.67 7.73
C MET A 92 10.36 16.66 6.56
N GLU A 93 10.81 17.90 6.79
CA GLU A 93 10.87 18.92 5.73
C GLU A 93 12.00 18.65 4.72
N GLY A 94 13.05 17.93 5.13
CA GLY A 94 14.12 17.49 4.24
C GLY A 94 14.95 18.64 3.66
N LYS A 95 15.07 19.76 4.39
CA LYS A 95 15.79 20.96 3.89
C LYS A 95 17.29 20.75 3.81
N ASN A 96 17.85 19.90 4.67
CA ASN A 96 19.27 19.57 4.72
C ASN A 96 19.45 18.08 4.97
N SER A 97 20.58 17.53 4.55
CA SER A 97 20.92 16.15 4.90
C SER A 97 21.20 16.01 6.40
N LEU A 98 20.72 14.92 6.98
CA LEU A 98 20.92 14.57 8.38
C LEU A 98 21.99 13.47 8.50
N LYS A 99 23.11 13.80 9.12
CA LYS A 99 24.28 12.91 9.26
C LYS A 99 24.40 12.34 10.67
N PRO A 100 25.02 11.15 10.83
CA PRO A 100 25.32 10.57 12.14
C PRO A 100 25.89 11.57 13.15
N ASN A 101 25.35 11.54 14.37
CA ASN A 101 25.70 12.42 15.50
C ASN A 101 25.34 13.91 15.35
N GLN A 102 24.67 14.31 14.26
CA GLN A 102 24.18 15.67 14.11
C GLN A 102 22.96 15.92 15.01
N SER A 103 22.80 17.18 15.45
CA SER A 103 21.57 17.62 16.10
C SER A 103 20.70 18.45 15.15
N ALA A 104 19.41 18.13 15.08
CA ALA A 104 18.41 18.87 14.29
C ALA A 104 17.00 18.65 14.84
N GLU A 105 16.10 19.60 14.64
CA GLU A 105 14.68 19.44 15.04
C GLU A 105 13.98 18.29 14.28
N GLU A 106 14.36 18.05 13.02
CA GLU A 106 13.80 16.96 12.20
C GLU A 106 14.07 15.57 12.78
N VAL A 107 15.03 15.43 13.70
CA VAL A 107 15.28 14.16 14.43
C VAL A 107 14.05 13.72 15.24
N ILE A 108 13.25 14.66 15.76
CA ILE A 108 12.03 14.34 16.51
C ILE A 108 11.03 13.64 15.58
N ALA A 109 10.83 14.17 14.37
CA ALA A 109 9.97 13.54 13.36
C ALA A 109 10.51 12.17 12.93
N LEU A 110 11.83 12.04 12.73
CA LEU A 110 12.47 10.77 12.41
C LEU A 110 12.24 9.70 13.49
N ARG A 111 12.40 10.06 14.77
CA ARG A 111 12.14 9.17 15.91
C ARG A 111 10.70 8.69 15.95
N GLN A 112 9.76 9.60 15.74
CA GLN A 112 8.34 9.26 15.67
C GLN A 112 8.04 8.34 14.48
N ILE A 113 8.64 8.57 13.29
CA ILE A 113 8.50 7.69 12.12
C ILE A 113 9.04 6.30 12.43
N LEU A 114 10.27 6.17 12.94
CA LEU A 114 10.88 4.87 13.24
C LEU A 114 10.18 4.12 14.38
N ARG A 115 9.60 4.85 15.35
CA ARG A 115 8.69 4.29 16.35
C ARG A 115 7.43 3.72 15.71
N ASN A 116 6.77 4.49 14.84
CA ASN A 116 5.54 4.07 14.17
C ASN A 116 5.75 2.88 13.22
N LEU A 117 6.94 2.80 12.61
CA LEU A 117 7.37 1.65 11.80
C LEU A 117 7.85 0.46 12.64
N ASN A 118 7.86 0.58 13.98
CA ASN A 118 8.38 -0.42 14.92
C ASN A 118 9.84 -0.84 14.63
N LEU A 119 10.64 0.06 14.06
CA LEU A 119 12.08 -0.12 13.83
C LEU A 119 12.92 0.29 15.05
N LEU A 120 12.33 1.05 15.97
CA LEU A 120 12.96 1.45 17.23
C LEU A 120 11.96 1.30 18.40
N PRO A 121 11.58 0.06 18.78
CA PRO A 121 10.49 -0.21 19.71
C PRO A 121 10.73 0.36 21.12
N GLN A 122 11.99 0.60 21.51
CA GLN A 122 12.32 1.25 22.79
C GLN A 122 11.75 2.68 22.91
N LEU A 123 11.34 3.31 21.80
CA LEU A 123 10.69 4.62 21.81
C LEU A 123 9.19 4.57 22.13
N ALA A 124 8.58 3.38 22.22
CA ALA A 124 7.12 3.20 22.27
C ALA A 124 6.43 4.14 23.27
N GLU A 125 6.85 4.13 24.53
CA GLU A 125 6.28 4.98 25.60
C GLU A 125 7.25 6.07 26.07
N ASN A 126 8.44 6.15 25.48
CA ASN A 126 9.50 7.04 25.94
C ASN A 126 9.47 8.38 25.20
N GLU A 127 8.49 9.22 25.54
CA GLU A 127 8.33 10.55 24.94
C GLU A 127 9.52 11.48 25.18
N GLN A 128 10.26 11.27 26.27
CA GLN A 128 11.48 12.03 26.56
C GLN A 128 12.57 11.73 25.53
N GLU A 129 12.77 10.45 25.20
CA GLU A 129 13.72 10.00 24.19
C GLU A 129 13.29 10.44 22.78
N VAL A 130 11.99 10.43 22.50
CA VAL A 130 11.42 10.93 21.23
C VAL A 130 11.67 12.43 21.05
N ALA A 131 11.62 13.21 22.12
CA ALA A 131 11.85 14.65 22.10
C ALA A 131 13.33 15.05 21.92
N THR A 132 14.26 14.08 21.92
CA THR A 132 15.68 14.39 21.69
C THR A 132 15.94 14.75 20.24
N THR A 133 16.84 15.71 20.04
CA THR A 133 17.19 16.23 18.72
C THR A 133 18.50 15.66 18.19
N ILE A 134 19.12 14.69 18.88
CA ILE A 134 20.42 14.13 18.50
C ILE A 134 20.19 12.86 17.67
N TYR A 135 20.85 12.79 16.51
CA TYR A 135 20.87 11.60 15.67
C TYR A 135 21.92 10.60 16.18
N ASP A 136 21.54 9.84 17.20
CA ASP A 136 22.41 8.94 17.95
C ASP A 136 22.48 7.51 17.37
N GLU A 137 23.36 6.69 17.95
CA GLU A 137 23.64 5.33 17.48
C GLU A 137 22.41 4.42 17.33
N PRO A 138 21.45 4.37 18.29
CA PRO A 138 20.22 3.58 18.12
C PRO A 138 19.41 4.03 16.90
N LEU A 139 19.31 5.34 16.67
CA LEU A 139 18.57 5.89 15.55
C LEU A 139 19.29 5.62 14.23
N ILE A 140 20.62 5.76 14.19
CA ILE A 140 21.44 5.45 13.01
C ILE A 140 21.27 3.98 12.61
N ALA A 141 21.28 3.06 13.58
CA ALA A 141 21.06 1.64 13.31
C ALA A 141 19.68 1.38 12.70
N ALA A 142 18.62 2.01 13.24
CA ALA A 142 17.27 1.88 12.71
C ALA A 142 17.12 2.48 11.30
N VAL A 143 17.77 3.61 11.01
CA VAL A 143 17.79 4.20 9.66
C VAL A 143 18.50 3.27 8.69
N LYS A 144 19.63 2.66 9.07
CA LYS A 144 20.30 1.66 8.21
C LYS A 144 19.42 0.45 7.93
N SER A 145 18.68 -0.03 8.93
CA SER A 145 17.68 -1.09 8.73
C SER A 145 16.57 -0.67 7.76
N PHE A 146 16.07 0.57 7.88
CA PHE A 146 15.12 1.15 6.94
C PHE A 146 15.70 1.21 5.52
N GLN A 147 16.88 1.81 5.35
CA GLN A 147 17.57 1.89 4.06
C GLN A 147 17.73 0.52 3.40
N ALA A 148 18.18 -0.48 4.16
CA ALA A 148 18.32 -1.86 3.67
C ALA A 148 16.98 -2.47 3.22
N ALA A 149 15.91 -2.27 4.00
CA ALA A 149 14.58 -2.76 3.67
C ALA A 149 13.98 -2.09 2.42
N HIS A 150 14.40 -0.86 2.13
CA HIS A 150 13.94 -0.07 0.99
C HIS A 150 14.90 -0.08 -0.21
N GLY A 151 15.98 -0.85 -0.17
CA GLY A 151 16.96 -0.97 -1.26
C GLY A 151 17.82 0.28 -1.47
N LEU A 152 18.01 1.09 -0.43
CA LEU A 152 18.88 2.27 -0.40
C LEU A 152 20.29 1.92 0.09
N GLU A 153 21.25 2.82 -0.12
CA GLU A 153 22.59 2.71 0.47
C GLU A 153 22.51 2.78 2.00
N THR A 154 23.21 1.88 2.71
CA THR A 154 23.09 1.70 4.16
C THR A 154 24.08 2.55 4.96
N ASP A 155 24.21 3.82 4.58
CA ASP A 155 25.16 4.77 5.16
C ASP A 155 24.63 5.46 6.44
N GLY A 156 23.32 5.36 6.70
CA GLY A 156 22.64 6.07 7.79
C GLY A 156 22.51 7.58 7.56
N ILE A 157 22.66 8.05 6.32
CA ILE A 157 22.46 9.44 5.95
C ILE A 157 21.05 9.59 5.35
N ILE A 158 20.33 10.64 5.78
CA ILE A 158 19.02 11.01 5.24
C ILE A 158 19.17 12.29 4.40
#